data_AF-A0A3D3NGY9-F1
#
_entry.id   AF-A0A3D3NGY9-F1
#
_cell.length_a   1.000
_cell.length_b   1.000
_cell.length_c   1.000
_cell.angle_alpha   90.00
_cell.angle_beta   90.00
_cell.angle_gamma   90.00
#
_symmetry.space_group_name_H-M   'P 1'
#
loop_
_entity.id
_entity.type
_entity.pdbx_description
1 polymer ?
#
loop_
_entity_poly.entity_id
_entity_poly.type
_entity_poly.pdbx_seq_one_letter_code
_entity_poly.pdbx_strand_id
1 'polypeptide(L)'
;NYSLPQLHAMRHQILGLGTAQVALTTAAVATLLWLAGLSPAVAFVIGAVFAQSSSTIIGRQLAEQGEDASRHGRLGLAISVFQDVTAVPFLILIPVLGAATGMNALAGELGMA
;
A
#
# COMPACT_ATOMS: atom_id res chain seq x y z
N ASN A 1 -3.93 -11.17 -19.16
CA ASN A 1 -4.24 -12.31 -18.27
C ASN A 1 -2.98 -13.06 -17.90
N TYR A 2 -2.44 -12.81 -16.70
CA TYR A 2 -1.34 -13.61 -16.17
C TYR A 2 -1.87 -14.97 -15.76
N SER A 3 -1.22 -16.04 -16.19
CA SER A 3 -1.62 -17.39 -15.84
C SER A 3 -1.18 -17.71 -14.40
N LEU A 4 -2.01 -18.43 -13.64
CA LEU A 4 -1.71 -18.90 -12.28
C LEU A 4 -0.29 -19.51 -12.09
N PRO A 5 0.28 -20.24 -13.08
CA PRO A 5 1.65 -20.76 -12.99
C PRO A 5 2.73 -19.67 -12.95
N GLN A 6 2.54 -18.55 -13.67
CA GLN A 6 3.49 -17.43 -13.68
C GLN A 6 3.50 -16.69 -12.34
N LEU A 7 2.32 -16.49 -11.74
CA LEU A 7 2.20 -15.95 -10.37
C LEU A 7 2.89 -16.87 -9.35
N HIS A 8 2.73 -18.18 -9.49
CA HIS A 8 3.38 -19.16 -8.61
C HIS A 8 4.91 -19.14 -8.74
N ALA A 9 5.44 -18.96 -9.96
CA ALA A 9 6.87 -18.81 -10.20
C ALA A 9 7.45 -17.50 -9.63
N MET A 10 6.65 -16.43 -9.61
CA MET A 10 7.04 -15.12 -9.09
C MET A 10 6.66 -14.89 -7.62
N ARG A 11 6.10 -15.89 -6.91
CA ARG A 11 5.55 -15.74 -5.55
C ARG A 11 6.49 -15.09 -4.53
N HIS A 12 7.79 -15.41 -4.59
CA HIS A 12 8.78 -14.84 -3.68
C HIS A 12 9.11 -13.38 -4.03
N GLN A 13 9.03 -13.02 -5.31
CA GLN A 13 9.19 -11.63 -5.75
C GLN A 13 7.94 -10.80 -5.41
N ILE A 14 6.75 -11.37 -5.60
CA ILE A 14 5.47 -10.75 -5.25
C ILE A 14 5.42 -10.48 -3.73
N LEU A 15 5.66 -11.51 -2.91
CA LEU A 15 5.57 -11.42 -1.45
C LEU A 15 6.77 -10.67 -0.82
N GLY A 16 7.97 -10.76 -1.40
CA GLY A 16 9.14 -10.06 -0.87
C GLY A 16 9.18 -8.59 -1.31
N LEU A 17 9.23 -8.38 -2.62
CA LEU A 17 9.44 -7.06 -3.22
C LEU A 17 8.21 -6.17 -3.11
N GLY A 18 7.01 -6.74 -3.28
CA GLY A 18 5.75 -6.01 -3.09
C GLY A 18 5.57 -5.54 -1.65
N THR A 19 5.77 -6.43 -0.67
CA THR A 19 5.72 -6.07 0.76
C THR A 19 6.74 -5.00 1.10
N ALA A 20 7.99 -5.18 0.64
CA ALA A 20 9.05 -4.20 0.91
C ALA A 20 8.71 -2.84 0.30
N GLN A 21 8.21 -2.79 -0.95
CA GLN A 21 7.83 -1.54 -1.59
C GLN A 21 6.72 -0.82 -0.80
N VAL A 22 5.62 -1.51 -0.49
CA VAL A 22 4.49 -0.94 0.26
C VAL A 22 4.95 -0.47 1.64
N ALA A 23 5.63 -1.33 2.40
CA ALA A 23 6.08 -1.00 3.75
C ALA A 23 7.04 0.21 3.76
N LEU A 24 8.02 0.24 2.85
CA LEU A 24 9.01 1.33 2.79
C LEU A 24 8.36 2.64 2.35
N THR A 25 7.46 2.63 1.34
CA THR A 25 6.78 3.86 0.92
C THR A 25 5.81 4.37 1.97
N THR A 26 5.03 3.49 2.60
CA THR A 26 4.16 3.87 3.71
C THR A 26 4.97 4.45 4.87
N ALA A 27 6.06 3.78 5.28
CA ALA A 27 6.91 4.26 6.37
C ALA A 27 7.56 5.62 6.05
N ALA A 28 8.08 5.79 4.84
CA ALA A 28 8.70 7.04 4.41
C ALA A 28 7.69 8.19 4.43
N VAL A 29 6.52 8.02 3.79
CA VAL A 29 5.49 9.07 3.73
C VAL A 29 4.89 9.35 5.10
N ALA A 30 4.59 8.31 5.88
CA ALA A 30 4.06 8.48 7.24
C ALA A 30 5.06 9.20 8.14
N THR A 31 6.35 8.88 8.06
CA THR A 31 7.38 9.56 8.85
C THR A 31 7.47 11.04 8.46
N LEU A 32 7.48 11.35 7.16
CA LEU A 32 7.52 12.74 6.69
C LEU A 32 6.31 13.56 7.17
N LEU A 33 5.10 12.98 7.09
CA LEU A 33 3.88 13.65 7.53
C LEU A 33 3.79 13.79 9.05
N TRP A 34 4.28 12.80 9.79
CA TRP A 34 4.37 12.89 11.25
C TRP A 34 5.33 14.00 11.67
N LEU A 35 6.50 14.10 11.02
CA LEU A 35 7.45 15.19 11.25
C LEU A 35 6.89 16.56 10.82
N ALA A 36 5.96 16.60 9.87
CA ALA A 36 5.22 17.80 9.49
C ALA A 36 4.08 18.18 10.48
N GLY A 37 3.88 17.41 11.56
CA GLY A 37 2.93 17.72 12.63
C GLY A 37 1.58 17.03 12.51
N LEU A 38 1.37 16.10 11.57
CA LEU A 38 0.16 15.30 11.52
C LEU A 38 0.17 14.23 12.62
N SER A 39 -1.01 13.81 13.09
CA SER A 39 -1.10 12.72 14.06
C SER A 39 -0.56 11.41 13.45
N PRO A 40 0.06 10.52 14.25
CA PRO A 40 0.62 9.27 13.75
C PRO A 40 -0.40 8.41 12.98
N ALA A 41 -1.65 8.38 13.45
CA ALA A 41 -2.73 7.65 12.78
C ALA A 41 -3.03 8.22 11.40
N VAL A 42 -3.18 9.54 11.28
CA VAL A 42 -3.46 10.21 9.99
C VAL A 42 -2.27 10.06 9.04
N ALA A 43 -1.04 10.26 9.54
CA ALA A 43 0.17 10.10 8.75
C ALA A 43 0.32 8.68 8.19
N PHE A 44 0.05 7.66 9.02
CA PHE A 44 0.03 6.26 8.58
C PHE A 44 -1.02 6.00 7.50
N VAL A 45 -2.26 6.46 7.69
CA VAL A 45 -3.35 6.24 6.72
C VAL A 45 -3.00 6.86 5.37
N ILE A 46 -2.49 8.10 5.36
CA ILE A 46 -2.06 8.76 4.12
C ILE A 46 -0.92 7.98 3.47
N GLY A 47 0.10 7.55 4.24
CA GLY A 47 1.20 6.74 3.71
C GLY A 47 0.75 5.39 3.14
N ALA A 48 -0.23 4.73 3.77
CA ALA A 48 -0.77 3.45 3.33
C ALA A 48 -1.51 3.57 1.99
N VAL A 49 -2.33 4.62 1.85
CA VAL A 49 -3.04 4.92 0.60
C VAL A 49 -2.06 5.38 -0.50
N PHE A 50 -1.08 6.20 -0.15
CA PHE A 50 -0.08 6.71 -1.10
C PHE A 50 0.80 5.60 -1.68
N ALA A 51 1.05 4.52 -0.93
CA ALA A 51 1.85 3.40 -1.39
C ALA A 51 1.19 2.56 -2.50
N GLN A 52 -0.12 2.72 -2.75
CA GLN A 52 -0.86 1.92 -3.72
C GLN A 52 -0.64 2.40 -5.16
N SER A 53 -0.44 1.47 -6.10
CA SER A 53 -0.29 1.76 -7.53
C SER A 53 -1.45 1.17 -8.34
N SER A 54 -1.72 1.74 -9.53
CA SER A 54 -2.78 1.26 -10.41
C SER A 54 -2.28 0.24 -11.42
N SER A 55 -2.75 -1.01 -11.31
CA SER A 55 -2.40 -2.11 -12.23
C SER A 55 -2.79 -1.83 -13.68
N THR A 56 -3.94 -1.18 -13.89
CA THR A 56 -4.43 -0.83 -15.23
C THR A 56 -3.55 0.22 -15.91
N ILE A 57 -3.13 1.25 -15.17
CA ILE A 57 -2.25 2.30 -15.71
C ILE A 57 -0.87 1.74 -16.02
N ILE A 58 -0.28 0.97 -15.09
CA ILE A 58 1.03 0.32 -15.30
C ILE A 58 1.00 -0.59 -16.52
N GLY A 59 -0.03 -1.44 -16.64
CA GLY A 59 -0.16 -2.36 -17.77
C GLY A 59 -0.31 -1.65 -19.11
N ARG A 60 -1.13 -0.58 -19.17
CA ARG A 60 -1.29 0.22 -20.39
C ARG A 60 0.00 0.93 -20.78
N GLN A 61 0.68 1.56 -19.82
CA GLN A 61 1.92 2.28 -20.06
C GLN A 61 3.00 1.36 -20.64
N LEU A 62 3.18 0.16 -20.06
CA LEU A 62 4.14 -0.82 -20.56
C LEU A 62 3.78 -1.33 -21.96
N ALA A 63 2.50 -1.52 -22.24
CA ALA A 63 2.06 -1.93 -23.58
C ALA A 63 2.32 -0.84 -24.63
N GLU A 64 2.06 0.43 -24.29
CA GLU A 64 2.36 1.59 -25.17
C GLU A 64 3.86 1.73 -25.45
N GLN A 65 4.71 1.34 -24.50
CA GLN A 65 6.16 1.35 -24.64
C GLN A 65 6.74 0.08 -25.29
N GLY A 66 5.91 -0.96 -25.52
CA GLY A 66 6.38 -2.27 -25.99
C GLY A 66 7.24 -3.03 -24.96
N GLU A 67 7.09 -2.70 -23.67
CA GLU A 67 7.88 -3.22 -22.55
C GLU A 67 7.10 -4.20 -21.66
N ASP A 68 5.92 -4.64 -22.09
CA ASP A 68 5.06 -5.58 -21.37
C ASP A 68 5.75 -6.94 -21.10
N ALA A 69 6.58 -7.39 -22.03
CA ALA A 69 7.40 -8.60 -21.91
C ALA A 69 8.79 -8.36 -21.28
N SER A 70 9.09 -7.14 -20.83
CA SER A 70 10.37 -6.83 -20.17
C SER A 70 10.45 -7.42 -18.75
N ARG A 71 11.68 -7.53 -18.21
CA ARG A 71 11.88 -8.00 -16.83
C ARG A 71 11.28 -7.04 -15.80
N HIS A 72 11.46 -5.73 -15.99
CA HIS A 72 10.93 -4.71 -15.08
C HIS A 72 9.40 -4.58 -15.21
N GLY A 73 8.83 -4.74 -16.40
CA GLY A 73 7.38 -4.74 -16.61
C GLY A 73 6.68 -5.86 -15.85
N ARG A 74 7.21 -7.09 -15.94
CA ARG A 74 6.71 -8.22 -15.13
C ARG A 74 6.80 -7.98 -13.63
N LEU A 75 7.90 -7.37 -13.15
CA LEU A 75 8.08 -7.03 -11.74
C LEU A 75 7.09 -5.94 -11.28
N GLY A 76 6.88 -4.90 -12.09
CA GLY A 76 5.92 -3.83 -11.79
C GLY A 76 4.50 -4.35 -11.65
N LEU A 77 4.04 -5.20 -12.57
CA LEU A 77 2.74 -5.84 -12.46
C LEU A 77 2.66 -6.83 -11.28
N ALA A 78 3.71 -7.59 -11.02
CA ALA A 78 3.78 -8.48 -9.85
C ALA A 78 3.63 -7.71 -8.52
N ILE A 79 4.27 -6.55 -8.39
CA ILE A 79 4.12 -5.65 -7.23
C ILE A 79 2.68 -5.13 -7.15
N SER A 80 2.10 -4.71 -8.26
CA SER A 80 0.72 -4.18 -8.27
C SER A 80 -0.31 -5.24 -7.88
N VAL A 81 -0.13 -6.50 -8.27
CA VAL A 81 -0.97 -7.62 -7.79
C VAL A 81 -0.83 -7.82 -6.27
N PHE A 82 0.37 -7.66 -5.72
CA PHE A 82 0.57 -7.71 -4.27
C PHE A 82 -0.14 -6.55 -3.55
N GLN A 83 -0.08 -5.35 -4.12
CA GLN A 83 -0.77 -4.18 -3.59
C GLN A 83 -2.29 -4.38 -3.56
N ASP A 84 -2.89 -4.91 -4.63
CA ASP A 84 -4.32 -5.24 -4.68
C ASP A 84 -4.73 -6.19 -3.53
N VAL A 85 -3.90 -7.18 -3.21
CA VAL A 85 -4.13 -8.10 -2.08
C VAL A 85 -3.99 -7.38 -0.73
N THR A 86 -2.99 -6.49 -0.60
CA THR A 86 -2.71 -5.76 0.64
C THR A 86 -3.73 -4.65 0.92
N ALA A 87 -4.39 -4.14 -0.11
CA ALA A 87 -5.45 -3.14 0.02
C ALA A 87 -6.62 -3.66 0.87
N VAL A 88 -6.93 -4.97 0.82
CA VAL A 88 -8.03 -5.57 1.59
C VAL A 88 -7.82 -5.42 3.11
N PRO A 89 -6.67 -5.80 3.70
CA PRO A 89 -6.34 -5.46 5.08
C PRO A 89 -6.45 -3.97 5.41
N PHE A 90 -5.99 -3.08 4.53
CA PHE A 90 -6.07 -1.64 4.78
C PHE A 90 -7.50 -1.11 4.82
N LEU A 91 -8.40 -1.64 3.99
CA LEU A 91 -9.83 -1.30 4.03
C LEU A 91 -10.47 -1.60 5.40
N ILE A 92 -9.95 -2.59 6.13
CA ILE A 92 -10.41 -2.92 7.48
C ILE A 92 -9.66 -2.09 8.53
N LEU A 93 -8.34 -1.98 8.39
CA LEU A 93 -7.49 -1.34 9.40
C LEU A 93 -7.76 0.16 9.53
N ILE A 94 -7.95 0.87 8.42
CA ILE A 94 -8.15 2.33 8.40
C ILE A 94 -9.38 2.76 9.22
N PRO A 95 -10.60 2.21 9.00
CA PRO A 95 -11.77 2.60 9.80
C PRO A 95 -11.66 2.17 11.27
N VAL A 96 -11.05 1.03 11.56
CA VAL A 96 -10.79 0.57 12.94
C VAL A 96 -9.86 1.55 13.67
N LEU A 97 -8.78 1.97 13.01
CA LEU A 97 -7.86 2.97 13.53
C LEU A 97 -8.59 4.31 13.78
N GLY A 98 -9.43 4.73 12.84
CA GLY A 98 -10.27 5.92 12.96
C GLY A 98 -11.17 5.85 14.21
N ALA A 99 -11.89 4.74 14.40
CA ALA A 99 -12.74 4.53 15.56
C ALA A 99 -11.96 4.56 16.89
N ALA A 100 -10.79 3.91 16.95
CA ALA A 100 -9.93 3.92 18.12
C ALA A 100 -9.42 5.34 18.45
N THR A 101 -8.99 6.10 17.43
CA THR A 101 -8.56 7.49 17.63
C THR A 101 -9.68 8.41 18.10
N GLY A 102 -10.90 8.23 17.59
CA GLY A 102 -12.08 8.98 18.04
C GLY A 102 -12.45 8.68 19.49
N MET A 103 -12.37 7.41 19.91
CA MET A 103 -12.62 7.00 21.30
C MET A 103 -11.61 7.63 22.26
N ASN A 104 -10.32 7.64 21.91
CA ASN A 104 -9.29 8.29 22.71
C ASN A 104 -9.50 9.80 22.83
N ALA A 105 -9.91 10.47 21.73
CA ALA A 105 -10.21 11.89 21.76
C ALA A 105 -11.37 12.20 22.74
N LEU A 106 -12.46 11.41 22.67
CA LEU A 106 -13.60 11.54 23.58
C LEU A 106 -13.21 11.29 25.05
N ALA A 107 -12.40 10.26 25.32
CA ALA A 107 -11.93 9.99 26.68
C ALA A 107 -11.12 11.16 27.25
N GLY A 108 -10.29 11.81 26.42
CA GLY A 108 -9.56 13.03 26.79
C GLY A 108 -10.48 14.20 27.13
N GLU A 109 -11.52 14.44 26.33
CA GLU A 109 -12.50 15.52 26.61
C GLU A 109 -13.30 15.29 27.89
N LEU A 110 -13.59 14.04 28.23
CA LEU A 110 -14.29 13.66 29.45
C LEU A 110 -13.37 13.61 30.69
N GLY A 111 -12.06 13.86 30.55
CA GLY A 111 -11.08 13.78 31.63
C GLY A 111 -10.79 12.34 32.10
N MET A 112 -11.09 11.36 31.26
CA MET A 112 -10.93 9.92 31.52
C MET A 112 -9.62 9.35 30.95
N ALA A 113 -8.80 10.18 30.30
CA ALA A 113 -7.54 9.79 29.64
C ALA A 113 -6.31 10.34 30.35
#